data_AF-A0A1V4QV37-F1
#
_entry.id   AF-A0A1V4QV37-F1
#
_cell.length_a   1.000
_cell.length_b   1.000
_cell.length_c   1.000
_cell.angle_alpha   90.00
_cell.angle_beta   90.00
_cell.angle_gamma   90.00
#
_symmetry.space_group_name_H-M   'P 1'
#
loop_
_entity.id
_entity.type
_entity.pdbx_description
1 polymer ?
#
loop_
_entity_poly.entity_id
_entity_poly.type
_entity_poly.pdbx_seq_one_letter_code
_entity_poly.pdbx_strand_id
1 'polypeptide(L)'
;MVGPGSATWRIHSPYPFCGIPDCDGERITHRDGVWLALAGRGPLRAELTDPEGRWSAVLEVPAGPFARTVDVTDLLSSRYECLVRISAGKKARLARLRFEGFILTAPMSIPRLVTGENPMELRWGDKYGLCTVPWSAWIDFREGADLPAQWVSAWNARVEPYCQGFLRIAPAEAGPVGVTFRFDAPGDRRFAWAYAHASLNEGPPEEPPGQARLDWSADGQHWQELSRGEISNTLCQFDTSIDGEVRFAEPIRSMYLRVKSQTPISGVEFHGHLACDPPPGETLRILHRWVEGDGQHKTFEAPAGATRYAITCGQDPRDHSIEMSVPAR
;
A
#
# COMPACT_ATOMS: atom_id res chain seq x y z
N MET A 1 17.76 20.61 2.85
CA MET A 1 17.85 20.69 4.32
C MET A 1 19.22 21.24 4.71
N VAL A 2 19.30 22.19 5.66
CA VAL A 2 20.55 22.83 6.10
C VAL A 2 20.58 22.88 7.63
N GLY A 3 21.72 22.51 8.23
CA GLY A 3 21.90 22.49 9.67
C GLY A 3 21.40 21.22 10.35
N PRO A 4 21.50 21.13 11.69
CA PRO A 4 21.05 19.98 12.43
C PRO A 4 19.52 19.86 12.41
N GLY A 5 19.02 18.62 12.31
CA GLY A 5 17.58 18.35 12.32
C GLY A 5 17.25 17.03 11.64
N SER A 6 15.98 16.67 11.64
CA SER A 6 15.49 15.51 10.90
C SER A 6 14.28 15.86 10.04
N ALA A 7 14.13 15.12 8.96
CA ALA A 7 12.95 15.16 8.12
C ALA A 7 12.58 13.72 7.75
N THR A 8 11.27 13.46 7.68
CA THR A 8 10.74 12.16 7.31
C THR A 8 9.80 12.31 6.12
N TRP A 9 10.01 11.47 5.12
CA TRP A 9 9.15 11.37 3.94
C TRP A 9 8.46 10.01 3.97
N ARG A 10 7.16 9.99 3.66
CA ARG A 10 6.45 8.74 3.34
C ARG A 10 6.57 8.51 1.85
N ILE A 11 7.20 7.41 1.46
CA ILE A 11 7.18 6.93 0.10
C ILE A 11 6.03 5.94 0.01
N HIS A 12 5.12 6.18 -0.92
CA HIS A 12 3.97 5.33 -1.14
C HIS A 12 3.76 5.13 -2.64
N SER A 13 3.55 3.88 -3.04
CA SER A 13 3.26 3.47 -4.41
C SER A 13 1.94 2.70 -4.44
N PRO A 14 1.08 2.90 -5.45
CA PRO A 14 -0.12 2.09 -5.65
C PRO A 14 0.19 0.64 -6.07
N TYR A 15 1.45 0.35 -6.39
CA TYR A 15 1.95 -0.96 -6.80
C TYR A 15 3.14 -1.36 -5.93
N PRO A 16 3.33 -2.66 -5.65
CA PRO A 16 4.44 -3.07 -4.81
C PRO A 16 5.75 -2.81 -5.54
N PHE A 17 6.75 -2.29 -4.83
CA PHE A 17 8.12 -2.21 -5.32
C PHE A 17 8.68 -3.62 -5.55
N CYS A 18 9.56 -3.77 -6.53
CA CYS A 18 10.15 -5.07 -6.86
C CYS A 18 11.63 -4.94 -7.19
N GLY A 19 12.41 -5.94 -6.77
CA GLY A 19 13.77 -6.16 -7.25
C GLY A 19 13.80 -6.86 -8.60
N ILE A 20 14.97 -6.80 -9.26
CA ILE A 20 15.28 -7.69 -10.36
C ILE A 20 15.50 -9.09 -9.76
N PRO A 21 14.69 -10.10 -10.13
CA PRO A 21 14.85 -11.44 -9.61
C PRO A 21 16.16 -12.06 -10.11
N ASP A 22 16.85 -12.74 -9.23
CA ASP A 22 18.01 -13.57 -9.53
C ASP A 22 17.73 -14.99 -9.03
N CYS A 23 17.57 -15.91 -9.98
CA CYS A 23 17.20 -17.29 -9.74
C CYS A 23 18.44 -18.18 -9.90
N ASP A 24 18.97 -18.70 -8.79
CA ASP A 24 20.12 -19.61 -8.79
C ASP A 24 19.72 -21.11 -8.77
N GLY A 25 18.48 -21.42 -9.13
CA GLY A 25 17.93 -22.78 -9.20
C GLY A 25 17.42 -23.34 -7.87
N GLU A 26 18.00 -22.90 -6.74
CA GLU A 26 17.56 -23.30 -5.39
C GLU A 26 16.88 -22.16 -4.63
N ARG A 27 17.20 -20.90 -4.97
CA ARG A 27 16.65 -19.71 -4.33
C ARG A 27 16.33 -18.63 -5.36
N ILE A 28 15.26 -17.89 -5.08
CA ILE A 28 14.97 -16.64 -5.76
C ILE A 28 15.43 -15.51 -4.83
N THR A 29 16.44 -14.76 -5.25
CA THR A 29 16.87 -13.52 -4.61
C THR A 29 16.43 -12.32 -5.45
N HIS A 30 16.59 -11.12 -4.91
CA HIS A 30 16.22 -9.90 -5.63
C HIS A 30 17.15 -8.75 -5.23
N ARG A 31 17.52 -7.90 -6.19
CA ARG A 31 18.40 -6.74 -6.00
C ARG A 31 18.13 -5.69 -7.07
N ASP A 32 18.78 -4.54 -6.98
CA ASP A 32 18.80 -3.53 -8.05
C ASP A 32 17.40 -3.13 -8.54
N GLY A 33 16.45 -3.02 -7.60
CA GLY A 33 15.09 -2.59 -7.91
C GLY A 33 14.70 -1.27 -7.26
N VAL A 34 15.29 -0.91 -6.13
CA VAL A 34 14.94 0.29 -5.38
C VAL A 34 16.19 0.96 -4.84
N TRP A 35 16.33 2.26 -5.09
CA TRP A 35 17.51 3.03 -4.72
C TRP A 35 17.16 4.33 -3.98
N LEU A 36 17.97 4.64 -2.98
CA LEU A 36 18.02 5.95 -2.34
C LEU A 36 19.31 6.66 -2.73
N ALA A 37 19.19 7.76 -3.48
CA ALA A 37 20.31 8.59 -3.88
C ALA A 37 20.32 9.93 -3.13
N LEU A 38 21.41 10.21 -2.42
CA LEU A 38 21.62 11.40 -1.61
C LEU A 38 22.91 12.13 -2.01
N ALA A 39 22.86 13.46 -2.09
CA ALA A 39 24.05 14.28 -2.28
C ALA A 39 24.05 15.52 -1.38
N GLY A 40 25.23 15.91 -0.90
CA GLY A 40 25.36 16.98 0.07
C GLY A 40 26.74 17.12 0.69
N ARG A 41 26.80 17.67 1.90
CA ARG A 41 28.01 17.82 2.72
C ARG A 41 27.71 17.70 4.20
N GLY A 42 28.65 17.17 4.98
CA GLY A 42 28.59 17.11 6.44
C GLY A 42 27.90 15.85 6.97
N PRO A 43 27.78 15.73 8.31
CA PRO A 43 27.25 14.53 8.96
C PRO A 43 25.78 14.29 8.60
N LEU A 44 25.45 13.09 8.11
CA LEU A 44 24.10 12.69 7.73
C LEU A 44 23.87 11.20 7.98
N ARG A 45 22.69 10.84 8.47
CA ARG A 45 22.21 9.46 8.56
C ARG A 45 20.89 9.33 7.81
N ALA A 46 20.75 8.28 7.00
CA ALA A 46 19.53 7.92 6.33
C ALA A 46 19.02 6.57 6.85
N GLU A 47 17.72 6.50 7.13
CA GLU A 47 17.07 5.33 7.68
C GLU A 47 15.75 5.07 6.96
N LEU A 48 15.42 3.80 6.76
CA LEU A 48 14.14 3.36 6.22
C LEU A 48 13.42 2.45 7.23
N THR A 49 12.10 2.45 7.20
CA THR A 49 11.32 1.46 7.95
C THR A 49 11.35 0.10 7.24
N ASP A 50 11.64 -0.98 7.96
CA ASP A 50 11.50 -2.37 7.52
C ASP A 50 10.00 -2.79 7.45
N PRO A 51 9.67 -4.03 7.03
CA PRO A 51 8.29 -4.52 6.97
C PRO A 51 7.53 -4.42 8.31
N GLU A 52 8.24 -4.53 9.43
CA GLU A 52 7.69 -4.38 10.78
C GLU A 52 7.60 -2.92 11.27
N GLY A 53 7.98 -1.96 10.43
CA GLY A 53 7.98 -0.54 10.78
C GLY A 53 9.18 -0.09 11.63
N ARG A 54 10.19 -0.96 11.84
CA ARG A 54 11.41 -0.63 12.58
C ARG A 54 12.38 0.15 11.70
N TRP A 55 13.10 1.09 12.30
CA TRP A 55 14.06 1.92 11.58
C TRP A 55 15.39 1.19 11.36
N SER A 56 15.78 1.05 10.10
CA SER A 56 17.05 0.45 9.64
C SER A 56 17.92 1.52 9.00
N ALA A 57 19.15 1.68 9.48
CA ALA A 57 20.11 2.61 8.88
C ALA A 57 20.63 2.06 7.56
N VAL A 58 20.48 2.83 6.49
CA VAL A 58 20.93 2.44 5.13
C VAL A 58 22.12 3.25 4.65
N LEU A 59 22.36 4.43 5.24
CA LEU A 59 23.53 5.25 4.95
C LEU A 59 23.94 6.05 6.18
N GLU A 60 25.25 6.09 6.45
CA GLU A 60 25.84 7.02 7.40
C GLU A 60 27.03 7.74 6.75
N VAL A 61 27.01 9.07 6.82
CA VAL A 61 28.09 9.93 6.35
C VAL A 61 28.57 10.71 7.56
N PRO A 62 29.79 10.51 8.06
CA PRO A 62 30.27 11.19 9.27
C PRO A 62 30.67 12.65 9.02
N ALA A 63 31.22 12.95 7.85
CA ALA A 63 31.68 14.28 7.48
C ALA A 63 31.95 14.39 5.96
N GLY A 64 32.26 15.61 5.50
CA GLY A 64 32.74 15.86 4.12
C GLY A 64 31.63 15.91 3.06
N PRO A 65 31.98 16.22 1.81
CA PRO A 65 31.05 16.15 0.69
C PRO A 65 30.68 14.69 0.36
N PHE A 66 29.46 14.45 -0.10
CA PHE A 66 29.00 13.13 -0.50
C PHE A 66 28.06 13.18 -1.69
N ALA A 67 28.09 12.11 -2.48
CA ALA A 67 27.09 11.71 -3.47
C ALA A 67 27.07 10.18 -3.43
N ARG A 68 25.96 9.60 -2.97
CA ARG A 68 25.82 8.17 -2.70
C ARG A 68 24.47 7.68 -3.23
N THR A 69 24.48 6.50 -3.81
CA THR A 69 23.29 5.73 -4.15
C THR A 69 23.39 4.42 -3.38
N VAL A 70 22.34 4.07 -2.65
CA VAL A 70 22.25 2.83 -1.87
C VAL A 70 21.09 2.02 -2.43
N ASP A 71 21.35 0.74 -2.74
CA ASP A 71 20.31 -0.23 -3.02
C ASP A 71 19.58 -0.58 -1.71
N VAL A 72 18.28 -0.38 -1.69
CA VAL A 72 17.39 -0.65 -0.56
C VAL A 72 16.31 -1.68 -0.91
N THR A 73 16.52 -2.45 -1.97
CA THR A 73 15.56 -3.42 -2.50
C THR A 73 15.11 -4.43 -1.45
N ASP A 74 16.02 -4.99 -0.64
CA ASP A 74 15.69 -5.97 0.41
C ASP A 74 14.70 -5.44 1.46
N LEU A 75 14.66 -4.11 1.65
CA LEU A 75 13.74 -3.49 2.60
C LEU A 75 12.36 -3.22 1.98
N LEU A 76 12.26 -3.20 0.65
CA LEU A 76 11.13 -2.62 -0.10
C LEU A 76 10.46 -3.61 -1.07
N SER A 77 11.11 -4.71 -1.44
CA SER A 77 10.55 -5.71 -2.32
C SER A 77 9.22 -6.24 -1.79
N SER A 78 8.21 -6.32 -2.66
CA SER A 78 6.82 -6.69 -2.34
C SER A 78 6.11 -5.74 -1.36
N ARG A 79 6.57 -4.49 -1.23
CA ARG A 79 5.94 -3.48 -0.35
C ARG A 79 5.43 -2.30 -1.14
N TYR A 80 4.38 -1.67 -0.61
CA TYR A 80 3.76 -0.49 -1.18
C TYR A 80 4.32 0.81 -0.61
N GLU A 81 4.91 0.75 0.58
CA GLU A 81 5.35 1.96 1.28
C GLU A 81 6.55 1.75 2.21
N CYS A 82 7.20 2.87 2.51
CA CYS A 82 8.15 2.99 3.60
C CYS A 82 8.21 4.45 4.09
N LEU A 83 8.74 4.64 5.30
CA LEU A 83 9.19 5.95 5.75
C LEU A 83 10.70 6.06 5.52
N VAL A 84 11.13 7.18 4.95
CA VAL A 84 12.54 7.56 4.81
C VAL A 84 12.81 8.68 5.80
N ARG A 85 13.70 8.48 6.77
CA ARG A 85 14.15 9.51 7.71
C ARG A 85 15.57 9.91 7.38
N ILE A 86 15.79 11.21 7.23
CA ILE A 86 17.13 11.80 7.11
C ILE A 86 17.40 12.63 8.36
N SER A 87 18.46 12.28 9.07
CA SER A 87 18.97 13.00 10.24
C SER A 87 20.28 13.69 9.89
N ALA A 88 20.27 15.01 9.90
CA ALA A 88 21.42 15.86 9.62
C ALA A 88 22.08 16.34 10.91
N GLY A 89 23.41 16.29 10.96
CA GLY A 89 24.20 16.84 12.06
C GLY A 89 24.58 18.31 11.88
N LYS A 90 25.44 18.81 12.76
CA LYS A 90 25.94 20.19 12.68
C LYS A 90 26.67 20.42 11.35
N LYS A 91 26.40 21.58 10.71
CA LYS A 91 26.97 21.99 9.41
C LYS A 91 26.63 21.05 8.24
N ALA A 92 25.66 20.15 8.40
CA ALA A 92 25.20 19.32 7.32
C ALA A 92 24.34 20.10 6.33
N ARG A 93 24.41 19.72 5.07
CA ARG A 93 23.57 20.21 3.97
C ARG A 93 23.21 19.04 3.08
N LEU A 94 21.92 18.71 3.02
CA LEU A 94 21.37 17.82 2.00
C LEU A 94 20.96 18.67 0.80
N ALA A 95 21.64 18.46 -0.32
CA ALA A 95 21.41 19.19 -1.57
C ALA A 95 20.48 18.42 -2.52
N ARG A 96 20.51 17.09 -2.52
CA ARG A 96 19.65 16.25 -3.35
C ARG A 96 19.19 15.01 -2.58
N LEU A 97 17.91 14.68 -2.73
CA LEU A 97 17.31 13.41 -2.36
C LEU A 97 16.55 12.89 -3.58
N ARG A 98 16.79 11.65 -3.97
CA ARG A 98 16.03 10.93 -5.00
C ARG A 98 15.73 9.54 -4.46
N PHE A 99 14.46 9.17 -4.50
CA PHE A 99 14.01 7.80 -4.31
C PHE A 99 13.55 7.29 -5.66
N GLU A 100 14.04 6.13 -6.06
CA GLU A 100 13.73 5.52 -7.34
C GLU A 100 13.47 4.04 -7.13
N GLY A 101 12.51 3.46 -7.83
CA GLY A 101 12.39 2.02 -7.86
C GLY A 101 11.44 1.51 -8.92
N PHE A 102 11.60 0.24 -9.24
CA PHE A 102 10.67 -0.51 -10.07
C PHE A 102 9.47 -0.94 -9.24
N ILE A 103 8.33 -0.98 -9.92
CA ILE A 103 7.05 -1.36 -9.34
C ILE A 103 6.40 -2.44 -10.23
N LEU A 104 5.73 -3.40 -9.59
CA LEU A 104 4.99 -4.43 -10.29
C LEU A 104 3.61 -3.89 -10.67
N THR A 105 3.45 -3.50 -11.94
CA THR A 105 2.17 -3.02 -12.47
C THR A 105 1.47 -4.11 -13.26
N ALA A 106 0.14 -4.15 -13.19
CA ALA A 106 -0.63 -4.95 -14.12
C ALA A 106 -0.58 -4.28 -15.50
N PRO A 107 -0.22 -4.98 -16.59
CA PRO A 107 -0.16 -4.34 -17.92
C PRO A 107 -1.47 -3.64 -18.33
N MET A 108 -2.61 -4.15 -17.85
CA MET A 108 -3.94 -3.56 -18.11
C MET A 108 -4.17 -2.22 -17.42
N SER A 109 -3.38 -1.84 -16.41
CA SER A 109 -3.54 -0.59 -15.68
C SER A 109 -2.75 0.58 -16.28
N ILE A 110 -1.90 0.32 -17.27
CA ILE A 110 -1.16 1.35 -18.00
C ILE A 110 -1.90 1.68 -19.30
N PRO A 111 -2.18 2.97 -19.59
CA PRO A 111 -2.78 3.35 -20.87
C PRO A 111 -1.90 2.87 -22.04
N ARG A 112 -2.49 2.12 -22.97
CA ARG A 112 -1.82 1.67 -24.18
C ARG A 112 -2.34 2.47 -25.37
N LEU A 113 -1.42 3.01 -26.17
CA LEU A 113 -1.76 3.58 -27.47
C LEU A 113 -2.04 2.45 -28.49
N VAL A 114 -3.00 2.69 -29.37
CA VAL A 114 -3.32 1.87 -30.54
C VAL A 114 -3.38 2.75 -31.79
N THR A 115 -3.39 2.14 -32.97
CA THR A 115 -3.61 2.87 -34.23
C THR A 115 -4.95 3.62 -34.20
N GLY A 116 -4.96 4.87 -34.66
CA GLY A 116 -6.14 5.73 -34.65
C GLY A 116 -6.16 6.70 -33.47
N GLU A 117 -7.36 7.09 -33.06
CA GLU A 117 -7.57 8.05 -31.99
C GLU A 117 -7.61 7.35 -30.61
N ASN A 118 -6.81 7.86 -29.68
CA ASN A 118 -6.69 7.34 -28.32
C ASN A 118 -7.21 8.38 -27.34
N PRO A 119 -8.45 8.24 -26.83
CA PRO A 119 -8.97 9.15 -25.83
C PRO A 119 -8.28 8.92 -24.48
N MET A 120 -7.82 10.00 -23.87
CA MET A 120 -7.12 10.01 -22.59
C MET A 120 -7.88 10.84 -21.57
N GLU A 121 -7.85 10.40 -20.32
CA GLU A 121 -8.41 11.12 -19.19
C GLU A 121 -7.44 11.10 -18.00
N LEU A 122 -7.12 12.28 -17.47
CA LEU A 122 -6.48 12.47 -16.19
C LEU A 122 -7.56 12.58 -15.12
N ARG A 123 -7.59 11.60 -14.21
CA ARG A 123 -8.44 11.65 -13.01
C ARG A 123 -7.59 11.99 -11.80
N TRP A 124 -8.15 12.83 -10.94
CA TRP A 124 -7.59 13.16 -9.64
C TRP A 124 -8.40 12.48 -8.54
N GLY A 125 -7.73 12.13 -7.46
CA GLY A 125 -8.33 11.43 -6.33
C GLY A 125 -8.40 9.92 -6.52
N ASP A 126 -9.08 9.28 -5.58
CA ASP A 126 -9.31 7.83 -5.57
C ASP A 126 -10.50 7.44 -6.47
N LYS A 127 -10.90 6.16 -6.40
CA LYS A 127 -12.01 5.60 -7.18
C LYS A 127 -13.37 6.29 -6.95
N TYR A 128 -13.55 7.00 -5.83
CA TYR A 128 -14.75 7.79 -5.55
C TYR A 128 -14.59 9.27 -5.90
N GLY A 129 -13.47 9.65 -6.53
CA GLY A 129 -13.13 11.03 -6.86
C GLY A 129 -12.73 11.86 -5.64
N LEU A 130 -12.38 11.23 -4.50
CA LEU A 130 -12.00 11.93 -3.28
C LEU A 130 -10.48 12.15 -3.25
N CYS A 131 -10.03 13.30 -2.74
CA CYS A 131 -8.63 13.43 -2.33
C CYS A 131 -8.43 12.57 -1.08
N THR A 132 -7.79 11.42 -1.26
CA THR A 132 -7.40 10.59 -0.12
C THR A 132 -5.96 10.10 -0.25
N VAL A 133 -5.36 9.79 0.90
CA VAL A 133 -4.07 9.11 1.00
C VAL A 133 -4.32 7.74 1.64
N PRO A 134 -3.91 6.64 1.01
CA PRO A 134 -4.07 5.31 1.58
C PRO A 134 -3.28 5.14 2.89
N TRP A 135 -3.83 4.33 3.78
CA TRP A 135 -3.27 3.96 5.06
C TRP A 135 -3.74 2.56 5.42
N SER A 136 -2.80 1.70 5.77
CA SER A 136 -3.10 0.31 6.11
C SER A 136 -2.73 0.03 7.55
N ALA A 137 -3.51 -0.83 8.20
CA ALA A 137 -3.18 -1.43 9.48
C ALA A 137 -3.58 -2.89 9.44
N TRP A 138 -2.68 -3.73 9.95
CA TRP A 138 -2.86 -5.17 9.98
C TRP A 138 -2.85 -5.64 11.43
N ILE A 139 -3.69 -6.63 11.72
CA ILE A 139 -3.63 -7.33 12.99
C ILE A 139 -2.49 -8.36 12.90
N ASP A 140 -1.58 -8.35 13.87
CA ASP A 140 -0.43 -9.23 13.85
C ASP A 140 -0.80 -10.61 14.40
N PHE A 141 -0.96 -11.58 13.49
CA PHE A 141 -1.22 -12.98 13.80
C PHE A 141 0.07 -13.82 13.93
N ARG A 142 1.27 -13.23 13.92
CA ARG A 142 2.51 -14.01 14.08
C ARG A 142 2.68 -14.53 15.50
N GLU A 143 3.32 -15.68 15.65
CA GLU A 143 3.74 -16.20 16.95
C GLU A 143 4.63 -15.18 17.69
N GLY A 144 4.32 -14.94 18.96
CA GLY A 144 4.97 -13.92 19.78
C GLY A 144 4.29 -12.56 19.77
N ALA A 145 3.33 -12.31 18.87
CA ALA A 145 2.47 -11.13 18.95
C ALA A 145 1.48 -11.27 20.12
N ASP A 146 1.19 -10.16 20.80
CA ASP A 146 0.10 -10.08 21.77
C ASP A 146 -1.23 -9.82 21.04
N LEU A 147 -1.74 -10.87 20.38
CA LEU A 147 -2.98 -10.80 19.62
C LEU A 147 -4.20 -10.36 20.48
N PRO A 148 -4.37 -10.83 21.73
CA PRO A 148 -5.45 -10.36 22.59
C PRO A 148 -5.40 -8.87 22.93
N ALA A 149 -4.21 -8.28 23.03
CA ALA A 149 -4.08 -6.83 23.26
C ALA A 149 -4.52 -5.97 22.06
N GLN A 150 -4.69 -6.56 20.87
CA GLN A 150 -5.07 -5.84 19.65
C GLN A 150 -6.59 -5.74 19.44
N TRP A 151 -7.41 -6.56 20.09
CA TRP A 151 -8.86 -6.47 20.01
C TRP A 151 -9.46 -5.59 21.12
N VAL A 152 -10.58 -4.93 20.80
CA VAL A 152 -11.39 -4.16 21.77
C VAL A 152 -12.28 -5.09 22.60
N SER A 153 -12.81 -6.13 21.96
CA SER A 153 -13.65 -7.13 22.61
C SER A 153 -13.64 -8.42 21.80
N ALA A 154 -13.93 -9.54 22.47
CA ALA A 154 -14.08 -10.83 21.83
C ALA A 154 -15.20 -11.63 22.49
N TRP A 155 -15.80 -12.53 21.72
CA TRP A 155 -16.88 -13.43 22.13
C TRP A 155 -16.57 -14.83 21.60
N ASN A 156 -16.66 -15.82 22.50
CA ASN A 156 -16.31 -17.21 22.21
C ASN A 156 -14.94 -17.33 21.51
N ALA A 157 -13.93 -16.62 21.97
CA ALA A 157 -12.64 -16.52 21.28
C ALA A 157 -11.50 -16.96 22.18
N ARG A 158 -10.58 -17.74 21.62
CA ARG A 158 -9.27 -18.04 22.19
C ARG A 158 -8.21 -17.97 21.10
N VAL A 159 -6.99 -17.63 21.50
CA VAL A 159 -5.82 -17.69 20.61
C VAL A 159 -5.25 -19.08 20.64
N GLU A 160 -4.98 -19.65 19.47
CA GLU A 160 -4.28 -20.94 19.35
C GLU A 160 -3.30 -20.93 18.17
N PRO A 161 -2.27 -21.80 18.18
CA PRO A 161 -1.39 -21.95 17.03
C PRO A 161 -2.15 -22.37 15.78
N TYR A 162 -1.69 -21.93 14.61
CA TYR A 162 -2.29 -22.26 13.32
C TYR A 162 -1.32 -23.00 12.40
N CYS A 163 -0.49 -22.28 11.66
CA CYS A 163 0.56 -22.80 10.79
C CYS A 163 1.92 -22.20 11.21
N GLN A 164 3.02 -22.64 10.59
CA GLN A 164 4.39 -22.33 11.04
C GLN A 164 4.60 -20.84 11.36
N GLY A 165 4.68 -20.50 12.66
CA GLY A 165 4.94 -19.12 13.10
C GLY A 165 3.70 -18.21 13.11
N PHE A 166 2.49 -18.75 12.98
CA PHE A 166 1.24 -18.00 12.98
C PHE A 166 0.22 -18.55 14.00
N LEU A 167 -0.60 -17.64 14.49
CA LEU A 167 -1.71 -17.82 15.41
C LEU A 167 -3.03 -17.72 14.63
N ARG A 168 -4.12 -18.16 15.26
CA ARG A 168 -5.50 -17.89 14.82
C ARG A 168 -6.39 -17.63 16.02
N ILE A 169 -7.58 -17.09 15.75
CA ILE A 169 -8.62 -16.86 16.74
C ILE A 169 -9.70 -17.93 16.54
N ALA A 170 -9.71 -18.91 17.43
CA ALA A 170 -10.59 -20.06 17.38
C ALA A 170 -11.74 -19.94 18.39
N PRO A 171 -12.82 -20.71 18.19
CA PRO A 171 -13.89 -20.80 19.16
C PRO A 171 -13.39 -21.36 20.51
N ALA A 172 -13.69 -20.67 21.62
CA ALA A 172 -13.36 -21.15 22.96
C ALA A 172 -14.20 -22.38 23.36
N GLU A 173 -15.45 -22.40 22.92
CA GLU A 173 -16.48 -23.42 23.08
C GLU A 173 -17.18 -23.68 21.74
N ALA A 174 -18.01 -24.73 21.64
CA ALA A 174 -18.75 -25.02 20.42
C ALA A 174 -19.62 -23.83 19.96
N GLY A 175 -19.53 -23.48 18.67
CA GLY A 175 -20.28 -22.38 18.08
C GLY A 175 -19.39 -21.36 17.37
N PRO A 176 -19.96 -20.22 16.93
CA PRO A 176 -19.22 -19.21 16.20
C PRO A 176 -18.25 -18.45 17.10
N VAL A 177 -17.18 -17.91 16.51
CA VAL A 177 -16.23 -17.00 17.14
C VAL A 177 -16.50 -15.57 16.66
N GLY A 178 -16.30 -14.58 17.52
CA GLY A 178 -16.41 -13.18 17.13
C GLY A 178 -15.42 -12.27 17.84
N VAL A 179 -14.89 -11.30 17.11
CA VAL A 179 -13.87 -10.37 17.63
C VAL A 179 -14.11 -8.98 17.05
N THR A 180 -13.76 -7.95 17.81
CA THR A 180 -13.86 -6.55 17.38
C THR A 180 -12.52 -5.86 17.50
N PHE A 181 -12.06 -5.25 16.40
CA PHE A 181 -10.86 -4.42 16.33
C PHE A 181 -11.24 -2.94 16.21
N ARG A 182 -10.30 -2.06 16.56
CA ARG A 182 -10.42 -0.62 16.35
C ARG A 182 -9.21 -0.12 15.57
N PHE A 183 -9.50 0.62 14.50
CA PHE A 183 -8.51 1.28 13.67
C PHE A 183 -8.68 2.78 13.81
N ASP A 184 -7.63 3.48 14.22
CA ASP A 184 -7.61 4.93 14.38
C ASP A 184 -6.80 5.59 13.27
N ALA A 185 -7.37 6.65 12.67
CA ALA A 185 -6.64 7.47 11.72
C ALA A 185 -5.46 8.16 12.42
N PRO A 186 -4.28 8.23 11.77
CA PRO A 186 -3.10 8.82 12.38
C PRO A 186 -3.25 10.34 12.56
N GLY A 187 -2.86 10.84 13.73
CA GLY A 187 -2.85 12.27 14.05
C GLY A 187 -4.25 12.89 14.14
N ASP A 188 -4.45 13.96 13.38
CA ASP A 188 -5.70 14.72 13.23
C ASP A 188 -6.49 14.33 11.96
N ARG A 189 -5.99 13.35 11.20
CA ARG A 189 -6.60 12.87 9.96
C ARG A 189 -7.87 12.07 10.24
N ARG A 190 -8.64 11.84 9.18
CA ARG A 190 -9.91 11.11 9.21
C ARG A 190 -10.01 10.20 7.99
N PHE A 191 -10.60 9.02 8.13
CA PHE A 191 -10.93 8.12 7.04
C PHE A 191 -12.14 8.65 6.28
N ALA A 192 -12.03 8.82 4.96
CA ALA A 192 -13.14 9.16 4.07
C ALA A 192 -13.89 7.90 3.58
N TRP A 193 -13.15 6.80 3.44
CA TRP A 193 -13.68 5.46 3.19
C TRP A 193 -12.67 4.41 3.65
N ALA A 194 -13.08 3.15 3.71
CA ALA A 194 -12.21 2.04 4.05
C ALA A 194 -12.61 0.76 3.31
N TYR A 195 -11.64 -0.12 3.13
CA TYR A 195 -11.80 -1.52 2.76
C TYR A 195 -11.27 -2.38 3.91
N ALA A 196 -11.97 -3.46 4.23
CA ALA A 196 -11.55 -4.40 5.26
C ALA A 196 -11.65 -5.82 4.74
N HIS A 197 -10.72 -6.65 5.18
CA HIS A 197 -10.58 -8.05 4.80
C HIS A 197 -10.42 -8.90 6.06
N ALA A 198 -11.04 -10.07 6.07
CA ALA A 198 -10.75 -11.12 7.03
C ALA A 198 -10.51 -12.45 6.34
N SER A 199 -9.44 -13.13 6.76
CA SER A 199 -9.14 -14.51 6.37
C SER A 199 -9.71 -15.46 7.42
N LEU A 200 -10.35 -16.51 6.96
CA LEU A 200 -11.07 -17.49 7.77
C LEU A 200 -10.65 -18.88 7.35
N ASN A 201 -10.48 -19.78 8.31
CA ASN A 201 -10.23 -21.18 8.00
C ASN A 201 -11.47 -21.81 7.35
N GLU A 202 -11.28 -22.67 6.34
CA GLU A 202 -12.37 -23.54 5.87
C GLU A 202 -12.83 -24.54 6.94
N GLY A 203 -14.07 -25.00 6.81
CA GLY A 203 -14.62 -26.06 7.66
C GLY A 203 -14.28 -27.47 7.15
N PRO A 204 -14.62 -28.51 7.91
CA PRO A 204 -14.47 -29.90 7.46
C PRO A 204 -15.29 -30.18 6.19
N PRO A 205 -14.74 -30.91 5.19
CA PRO A 205 -15.42 -31.20 3.92
C PRO A 205 -16.79 -31.89 4.05
N GLU A 206 -16.98 -32.64 5.13
CA GLU A 206 -18.19 -33.42 5.40
C GLU A 206 -19.27 -32.62 6.17
N GLU A 207 -18.95 -31.39 6.59
CA GLU A 207 -19.88 -30.51 7.30
C GLU A 207 -20.56 -29.54 6.32
N PRO A 208 -21.75 -29.00 6.67
CA PRO A 208 -22.34 -27.91 5.91
C PRO A 208 -21.42 -26.68 5.84
N PRO A 209 -21.43 -25.91 4.74
CA PRO A 209 -20.68 -24.66 4.65
C PRO A 209 -21.00 -23.71 5.80
N GLY A 210 -19.95 -23.10 6.35
CA GLY A 210 -20.09 -22.12 7.40
C GLY A 210 -20.56 -20.76 6.89
N GLN A 211 -20.82 -19.83 7.79
CA GLN A 211 -21.10 -18.44 7.49
C GLN A 211 -20.18 -17.52 8.26
N ALA A 212 -19.82 -16.42 7.63
CA ALA A 212 -19.12 -15.34 8.26
C ALA A 212 -19.65 -13.98 7.84
N ARG A 213 -19.36 -12.98 8.67
CA ARG A 213 -19.86 -11.63 8.52
C ARG A 213 -18.81 -10.62 8.99
N LEU A 214 -18.64 -9.58 8.20
CA LEU A 214 -17.94 -8.35 8.56
C LEU A 214 -18.98 -7.28 8.87
N ASP A 215 -18.87 -6.70 10.05
CA ASP A 215 -19.60 -5.50 10.43
C ASP A 215 -18.63 -4.36 10.70
N TRP A 216 -19.09 -3.13 10.49
CA TRP A 216 -18.35 -1.94 10.90
C TRP A 216 -19.20 -1.00 11.75
N SER A 217 -18.53 -0.13 12.50
CA SER A 217 -19.17 0.91 13.28
C SER A 217 -18.23 2.12 13.46
N ALA A 218 -18.77 3.34 13.39
CA ALA A 218 -18.02 4.56 13.67
C ALA A 218 -17.83 4.81 15.18
N ASP A 219 -18.69 4.25 16.03
CA ASP A 219 -18.73 4.49 17.48
C ASP A 219 -18.60 3.21 18.33
N GLY A 220 -18.52 2.05 17.68
CA GLY A 220 -18.44 0.74 18.33
C GLY A 220 -19.79 0.23 18.88
N GLN A 221 -20.88 0.95 18.66
CA GLN A 221 -22.21 0.65 19.19
C GLN A 221 -23.21 0.37 18.07
N HIS A 222 -23.26 1.23 17.06
CA HIS A 222 -24.18 1.10 15.94
C HIS A 222 -23.50 0.38 14.78
N TRP A 223 -23.86 -0.89 14.61
CA TRP A 223 -23.22 -1.79 13.66
C TRP A 223 -23.95 -1.84 12.33
N GLN A 224 -23.19 -1.73 11.25
CA GLN A 224 -23.65 -1.89 9.88
C GLN A 224 -22.93 -3.08 9.24
N GLU A 225 -23.65 -3.87 8.45
CA GLU A 225 -23.04 -4.97 7.70
C GLU A 225 -22.14 -4.38 6.61
N LEU A 226 -20.89 -4.83 6.57
CA LEU A 226 -19.95 -4.53 5.49
C LEU A 226 -20.04 -5.62 4.41
N SER A 227 -20.08 -6.88 4.86
CA SER A 227 -20.13 -8.05 3.98
C SER A 227 -20.60 -9.29 4.74
N ARG A 228 -21.13 -10.26 3.99
CA ARG A 228 -21.49 -11.59 4.47
C ARG A 228 -21.11 -12.61 3.42
N GLY A 229 -20.48 -13.70 3.84
CA GLY A 229 -20.03 -14.77 2.95
C GLY A 229 -20.32 -16.15 3.53
N GLU A 230 -20.38 -17.12 2.62
CA GLU A 230 -20.31 -18.53 2.94
C GLU A 230 -18.84 -18.95 3.05
N ILE A 231 -18.53 -19.82 4.01
CA ILE A 231 -17.20 -20.39 4.21
C ILE A 231 -17.18 -21.73 3.50
N SER A 232 -16.28 -21.86 2.52
CA SER A 232 -16.09 -23.10 1.78
C SER A 232 -15.60 -24.23 2.70
N ASN A 233 -15.86 -25.47 2.29
CA ASN A 233 -15.38 -26.67 2.94
C ASN A 233 -14.72 -27.55 1.87
N THR A 234 -13.44 -27.32 1.57
CA THR A 234 -12.72 -28.12 0.58
C THR A 234 -11.81 -29.15 1.25
N LEU A 235 -11.46 -30.21 0.52
CA LEU A 235 -10.49 -31.21 0.98
C LEU A 235 -9.11 -30.61 1.30
N CYS A 236 -8.79 -29.45 0.71
CA CYS A 236 -7.53 -28.76 0.94
C CYS A 236 -7.52 -27.94 2.23
N GLN A 237 -8.70 -27.58 2.76
CA GLN A 237 -8.86 -26.77 3.97
C GLN A 237 -8.02 -25.49 3.95
N PHE A 238 -8.04 -24.79 2.81
CA PHE A 238 -7.34 -23.52 2.68
C PHE A 238 -8.03 -22.44 3.55
N ASP A 239 -7.41 -21.27 3.66
CA ASP A 239 -8.13 -20.11 4.15
C ASP A 239 -9.02 -19.55 3.02
N THR A 240 -10.23 -19.15 3.38
CA THR A 240 -11.11 -18.33 2.53
C THR A 240 -11.09 -16.90 3.02
N SER A 241 -11.60 -15.97 2.21
CA SER A 241 -11.66 -14.55 2.55
C SER A 241 -13.07 -14.01 2.47
N ILE A 242 -13.38 -13.11 3.40
CA ILE A 242 -14.50 -12.18 3.26
C ILE A 242 -13.96 -10.77 3.32
N ASP A 243 -14.48 -9.92 2.46
CA ASP A 243 -14.06 -8.53 2.36
C ASP A 243 -15.24 -7.62 2.04
N GLY A 244 -15.04 -6.33 2.27
CA GLY A 244 -15.98 -5.32 1.84
C GLY A 244 -15.45 -3.91 2.03
N GLU A 245 -16.17 -2.96 1.46
CA GLU A 245 -15.82 -1.55 1.48
C GLU A 245 -16.96 -0.68 1.97
N VAL A 246 -16.61 0.44 2.59
CA VAL A 246 -17.55 1.44 3.03
C VAL A 246 -17.02 2.83 2.74
N ARG A 247 -17.85 3.65 2.10
CA ARG A 247 -17.67 5.09 2.02
C ARG A 247 -18.46 5.77 3.13
N PHE A 248 -17.81 6.63 3.90
CA PHE A 248 -18.48 7.35 4.98
C PHE A 248 -19.17 8.60 4.43
N ALA A 249 -20.35 8.92 5.00
CA ALA A 249 -21.05 10.16 4.68
C ALA A 249 -20.22 11.39 5.07
N GLU A 250 -19.56 11.32 6.23
CA GLU A 250 -18.57 12.27 6.69
C GLU A 250 -17.29 11.53 7.10
N PRO A 251 -16.10 12.10 6.91
CA PRO A 251 -14.87 11.45 7.34
C PRO A 251 -14.83 11.19 8.85
N ILE A 252 -14.49 9.96 9.24
CA ILE A 252 -14.48 9.51 10.65
C ILE A 252 -13.06 9.34 11.18
N ARG A 253 -12.86 9.52 12.49
CA ARG A 253 -11.53 9.36 13.11
C ARG A 253 -11.16 7.90 13.34
N SER A 254 -12.16 7.08 13.65
CA SER A 254 -11.96 5.70 14.09
C SER A 254 -12.99 4.81 13.43
N MET A 255 -12.61 3.59 13.09
CA MET A 255 -13.51 2.56 12.63
C MET A 255 -13.34 1.32 13.51
N TYR A 256 -14.46 0.83 14.02
CA TYR A 256 -14.54 -0.47 14.66
C TYR A 256 -14.92 -1.50 13.60
N LEU A 257 -14.16 -2.59 13.52
CA LEU A 257 -14.43 -3.70 12.63
C LEU A 257 -14.73 -4.93 13.47
N ARG A 258 -15.86 -5.58 13.23
CA ARG A 258 -16.24 -6.81 13.91
C ARG A 258 -16.32 -7.95 12.91
N VAL A 259 -15.59 -9.00 13.20
CA VAL A 259 -15.62 -10.26 12.45
C VAL A 259 -16.42 -11.26 13.28
N LYS A 260 -17.39 -11.94 12.65
CA LYS A 260 -18.08 -13.10 13.22
C LYS A 260 -17.96 -14.24 12.23
N SER A 261 -17.55 -15.41 12.69
CA SER A 261 -17.33 -16.56 11.83
C SER A 261 -17.73 -17.87 12.52
N GLN A 262 -18.28 -18.81 11.76
CA GLN A 262 -18.51 -20.17 12.24
C GLN A 262 -17.22 -21.01 12.28
N THR A 263 -16.15 -20.56 11.64
CA THR A 263 -14.81 -21.17 11.67
C THR A 263 -13.77 -20.19 12.25
N PRO A 264 -12.56 -20.65 12.62
CA PRO A 264 -11.51 -19.77 13.13
C PRO A 264 -11.14 -18.62 12.17
N ILE A 265 -10.71 -17.49 12.74
CA ILE A 265 -10.23 -16.31 12.01
C ILE A 265 -8.70 -16.35 11.99
N SER A 266 -8.09 -16.31 10.82
CA SER A 266 -6.63 -16.42 10.63
C SER A 266 -5.95 -15.11 10.21
N GLY A 267 -6.72 -14.09 9.82
CA GLY A 267 -6.16 -12.80 9.43
C GLY A 267 -7.21 -11.70 9.41
N VAL A 268 -6.79 -10.45 9.69
CA VAL A 268 -7.61 -9.26 9.54
C VAL A 268 -6.75 -8.10 9.06
N GLU A 269 -7.19 -7.47 7.97
CA GLU A 269 -6.52 -6.33 7.35
C GLU A 269 -7.51 -5.17 7.20
N PHE A 270 -7.01 -3.96 7.45
CA PHE A 270 -7.75 -2.72 7.29
C PHE A 270 -6.99 -1.76 6.38
N HIS A 271 -7.68 -1.24 5.38
CA HIS A 271 -7.17 -0.29 4.41
C HIS A 271 -8.06 0.95 4.41
N GLY A 272 -7.67 1.95 5.20
CA GLY A 272 -8.35 3.24 5.28
C GLY A 272 -7.81 4.24 4.27
N HIS A 273 -8.69 5.08 3.75
CA HIS A 273 -8.33 6.18 2.87
C HIS A 273 -8.50 7.51 3.61
N LEU A 274 -7.38 8.14 3.98
CA LEU A 274 -7.36 9.35 4.78
C LEU A 274 -7.72 10.56 3.93
N ALA A 275 -8.76 11.29 4.31
CA ALA A 275 -9.10 12.56 3.68
C ALA A 275 -7.88 13.49 3.62
N CYS A 276 -7.65 14.10 2.46
CA CYS A 276 -6.69 15.17 2.26
C CYS A 276 -7.37 16.42 1.72
N ASP A 277 -6.75 17.56 2.01
CA ASP A 277 -7.01 18.75 1.21
C ASP A 277 -6.52 18.50 -0.21
N PRO A 278 -7.26 18.96 -1.23
CA PRO A 278 -6.80 18.88 -2.60
C PRO A 278 -5.45 19.58 -2.72
N PRO A 279 -4.52 19.06 -3.53
CA PRO A 279 -3.27 19.74 -3.75
C PRO A 279 -3.55 21.15 -4.28
N PRO A 280 -2.69 22.14 -3.96
CA PRO A 280 -2.76 23.44 -4.64
C PRO A 280 -2.78 23.18 -6.15
N GLY A 281 -3.59 23.93 -6.90
CA GLY A 281 -3.92 23.71 -8.32
C GLY A 281 -2.72 23.82 -9.28
N GLU A 282 -1.71 22.99 -9.06
CA GLU A 282 -0.49 22.90 -9.82
C GLU A 282 -0.79 22.19 -11.13
N THR A 283 -0.39 22.83 -12.21
CA THR A 283 -0.60 22.28 -13.55
C THR A 283 0.34 21.10 -13.74
N LEU A 284 -0.22 19.89 -13.72
CA LEU A 284 0.51 18.68 -14.08
C LEU A 284 0.89 18.75 -15.56
N ARG A 285 2.17 18.55 -15.86
CA ARG A 285 2.68 18.37 -17.21
C ARG A 285 2.69 16.88 -17.54
N ILE A 286 2.02 16.50 -18.63
CA ILE A 286 1.97 15.11 -19.12
C ILE A 286 2.59 15.06 -20.51
N LEU A 287 3.65 14.26 -20.65
CA LEU A 287 4.36 14.06 -21.91
C LEU A 287 4.35 12.58 -22.28
N HIS A 288 3.77 12.28 -23.44
CA HIS A 288 3.79 10.96 -24.06
C HIS A 288 4.93 10.88 -25.07
N ARG A 289 5.65 9.76 -25.10
CA ARG A 289 6.63 9.46 -26.15
C ARG A 289 6.44 8.02 -26.61
N TRP A 290 6.49 7.77 -27.92
CA TRP A 290 6.35 6.43 -28.50
C TRP A 290 7.07 6.32 -29.84
N VAL A 291 7.06 5.13 -30.43
CA VAL A 291 7.64 4.82 -31.74
C VAL A 291 6.55 4.33 -32.69
N GLU A 292 6.55 4.81 -33.94
CA GLU A 292 5.63 4.35 -35.01
C GLU A 292 6.41 3.87 -36.23
N GLY A 293 5.87 2.86 -36.92
CA GLY A 293 6.38 2.41 -38.22
C GLY A 293 7.83 1.98 -38.20
N ASP A 294 8.60 2.54 -39.12
CA ASP A 294 10.03 2.29 -39.31
C ASP A 294 10.93 2.94 -38.22
N GLY A 295 10.46 2.97 -36.97
CA GLY A 295 11.23 3.52 -35.85
C GLY A 295 11.09 5.02 -35.63
N GLN A 296 10.04 5.67 -36.16
CA GLN A 296 9.86 7.11 -35.96
C GLN A 296 9.44 7.42 -34.52
N HIS A 297 10.27 8.19 -33.81
CA HIS A 297 9.91 8.70 -32.50
C HIS A 297 8.86 9.81 -32.60
N LYS A 298 7.79 9.67 -31.82
CA LYS A 298 6.70 10.63 -31.69
C LYS A 298 6.63 11.16 -30.26
N THR A 299 6.16 12.39 -30.11
CA THR A 299 5.94 13.03 -28.82
C THR A 299 4.61 13.77 -28.83
N PHE A 300 3.94 13.78 -27.68
CA PHE A 300 2.72 14.56 -27.46
C PHE A 300 2.71 15.09 -26.04
N GLU A 301 2.55 16.39 -25.89
CA GLU A 301 2.38 17.04 -24.59
C GLU A 301 0.90 17.41 -24.41
N ALA A 302 0.29 16.95 -23.33
CA ALA A 302 -1.10 17.28 -23.04
C ALA A 302 -1.25 18.79 -22.82
N PRO A 303 -2.33 19.43 -23.31
CA PRO A 303 -2.55 20.85 -23.07
C PRO A 303 -2.56 21.16 -21.58
N ALA A 304 -1.91 22.26 -21.20
CA ALA A 304 -1.81 22.68 -19.80
C ALA A 304 -3.21 22.77 -19.15
N GLY A 305 -3.42 22.02 -18.07
CA GLY A 305 -4.67 21.98 -17.32
C GLY A 305 -5.79 21.13 -17.94
N ALA A 306 -5.57 20.54 -19.13
CA ALA A 306 -6.55 19.62 -19.72
C ALA A 306 -6.59 18.30 -18.94
N THR A 307 -7.79 17.92 -18.51
CA THR A 307 -8.05 16.60 -17.91
C THR A 307 -8.51 15.57 -18.93
N ARG A 308 -8.84 16.00 -20.15
CA ARG A 308 -9.21 15.13 -21.28
C ARG A 308 -8.52 15.61 -22.54
N TYR A 309 -7.98 14.67 -23.30
CA TYR A 309 -7.30 14.93 -24.56
C TYR A 309 -7.29 13.65 -25.41
N ALA A 310 -6.90 13.76 -26.67
CA ALA A 310 -6.78 12.63 -27.57
C ALA A 310 -5.39 12.60 -28.22
N ILE A 311 -4.83 11.41 -28.40
CA ILE A 311 -3.59 11.18 -29.12
C ILE A 311 -3.92 10.40 -30.38
N THR A 312 -3.56 10.93 -31.55
CA THR A 312 -3.72 10.22 -32.81
C THR A 312 -2.43 9.52 -33.18
N CYS A 313 -2.50 8.19 -33.36
CA CYS A 313 -1.39 7.38 -33.83
C CYS A 313 -1.65 6.93 -35.26
N GLY A 314 -0.68 7.14 -36.16
CA GLY A 314 -0.85 6.79 -37.58
C GLY A 314 -0.69 5.29 -37.85
N GLN A 315 0.12 4.61 -37.05
CA GLN A 315 0.44 3.19 -37.15
C GLN A 315 0.50 2.56 -35.75
N ASP A 316 0.75 1.25 -35.67
CA ASP A 316 0.86 0.52 -34.41
C ASP A 316 1.98 1.09 -33.52
N PRO A 317 1.66 1.75 -32.40
CA PRO A 317 2.64 2.43 -31.57
C PRO A 317 3.35 1.44 -30.64
N ARG A 318 4.66 1.64 -30.45
CA ARG A 318 5.53 0.82 -29.61
C ARG A 318 6.34 1.67 -28.65
N ASP A 319 6.90 1.04 -27.61
CA ASP A 319 7.76 1.67 -26.60
C ASP A 319 7.16 2.96 -26.01
N HIS A 320 5.86 2.92 -25.74
CA HIS A 320 5.13 4.05 -25.21
C HIS A 320 5.54 4.32 -23.75
N SER A 321 5.93 5.56 -23.48
CA SER A 321 6.20 6.08 -22.16
C SER A 321 5.32 7.29 -21.85
N ILE A 322 4.98 7.44 -20.57
CA ILE A 322 4.26 8.59 -20.04
C ILE A 322 5.12 9.20 -18.94
N GLU A 323 5.46 10.47 -19.08
CA GLU A 323 6.15 11.26 -18.07
C GLU A 323 5.14 12.24 -17.46
N MET A 324 4.94 12.15 -16.15
CA MET A 324 4.12 13.09 -15.38
C MET A 324 5.03 13.88 -14.46
N SER A 325 4.99 15.21 -14.56
CA SER A 325 5.82 16.09 -13.73
C SER A 325 5.03 17.30 -13.26
N VAL A 326 5.32 17.71 -12.04
CA VAL A 326 4.88 18.99 -11.49
C VAL A 326 6.06 19.95 -11.64
N PRO A 327 5.94 21.04 -12.43
CA PRO A 327 7.02 22.00 -12.58
C PRO A 327 7.43 22.58 -11.22
N ALA A 328 8.74 22.57 -10.93
CA ALA A 328 9.26 23.17 -9.70
C ALA A 328 8.95 24.67 -9.66
N ARG A 329 8.52 25.17 -8.50
CA ARG A 329 8.39 26.60 -8.22
C ARG A 329 9.74 27.25 -7.93
#